data_AF-A0A2H0XJZ2-F1
#
_entry.id   AF-A0A2H0XJZ2-F1
#
_cell.length_a   1.000
_cell.length_b   1.000
_cell.length_c   1.000
_cell.angle_alpha   90.00
_cell.angle_beta   90.00
_cell.angle_gamma   90.00
#
_symmetry.space_group_name_H-M   'P 1'
#
loop_
_entity.id
_entity.type
_entity.pdbx_description
1 polymer ?
#
loop_
_entity_poly.entity_id
_entity_poly.type
_entity_poly.pdbx_seq_one_letter_code
_entity_poly.pdbx_strand_id
1 'polypeptide(L)'
;MRYSVYTSPLGKIFVVATDYGICALKWNTDEFVNSYAKLQRVKEILPGLGLSLSSYFGGHKEDFNYPLDLSSLSVFTRKVLCKVKEIPYGETSTYREIATFFEKPDAQRAVGNAIGRNPIPIIIPCHRVVAESGIGGYGQGVGTKLWLLLLERTGVFYQLISVIKRTRQECPWDRIQTHKSLIPYLREECEEVINAIESKKELKEELGDLLLQILMHSEIAENFNILDVCEILINKLKTRHPHIFGTRTANTPEDVRMIWEEVKRNN
;
A
#
# COMPACT_ATOMS: atom_id res chain seq x y z
N MET A 1 -17.49 -9.42 27.12
CA MET A 1 -16.95 -8.99 25.80
C MET A 1 -17.83 -7.88 25.24
N ARG A 2 -17.23 -6.94 24.53
CA ARG A 2 -17.88 -5.78 23.93
C ARG A 2 -17.51 -5.68 22.46
N TYR A 3 -18.28 -4.96 21.65
CA TYR A 3 -17.92 -4.72 20.25
C TYR A 3 -18.26 -3.30 19.77
N SER A 4 -17.52 -2.82 18.77
CA SER A 4 -17.78 -1.60 18.02
C SER A 4 -17.77 -1.87 16.51
N VAL A 5 -18.39 -0.97 15.76
CA VAL A 5 -18.50 -1.06 14.30
C VAL A 5 -17.85 0.16 13.66
N TYR A 6 -16.98 -0.07 12.70
CA TYR A 6 -16.23 0.93 11.95
C TYR A 6 -16.53 0.79 10.46
N THR A 7 -16.43 1.88 9.71
CA THR A 7 -16.58 1.87 8.25
C THR A 7 -15.19 1.78 7.61
N SER A 8 -15.06 1.01 6.53
CA SER A 8 -13.85 0.94 5.72
C SER A 8 -14.19 0.85 4.22
N PRO A 9 -13.23 1.09 3.32
CA PRO A 9 -13.39 0.84 1.89
C PRO A 9 -13.74 -0.62 1.54
N LEU A 10 -13.44 -1.56 2.43
CA LEU A 10 -13.76 -2.99 2.29
C LEU A 10 -15.11 -3.36 2.93
N GLY A 11 -15.92 -2.36 3.33
CA GLY A 11 -17.18 -2.53 4.04
C GLY A 11 -17.06 -2.30 5.55
N LYS A 12 -18.14 -2.64 6.28
CA LYS A 12 -18.15 -2.49 7.75
C LYS A 12 -17.22 -3.51 8.41
N ILE A 13 -16.47 -3.05 9.40
CA ILE A 13 -15.58 -3.86 10.21
C ILE A 13 -16.09 -3.85 11.64
N PHE A 14 -16.17 -5.03 12.22
CA PHE A 14 -16.55 -5.24 13.61
C PHE A 14 -15.31 -5.60 14.41
N VAL A 15 -15.08 -4.88 15.49
CA VAL A 15 -13.99 -5.15 16.41
C VAL A 15 -14.56 -5.56 17.75
N VAL A 16 -14.09 -6.70 18.26
CA VAL A 16 -14.51 -7.30 19.54
C VAL A 16 -13.34 -7.25 20.51
N ALA A 17 -13.63 -6.89 21.76
CA ALA A 17 -12.66 -6.94 22.85
C ALA A 17 -13.19 -7.70 24.07
N THR A 18 -12.28 -8.38 24.74
CA THR A 18 -12.43 -8.82 26.12
C THR A 18 -12.02 -7.69 27.07
N ASP A 19 -11.93 -7.99 28.36
CA ASP A 19 -11.37 -7.03 29.33
C ASP A 19 -9.84 -6.92 29.24
N TYR A 20 -9.18 -7.83 28.49
CA TYR A 20 -7.73 -7.88 28.30
C TYR A 20 -7.25 -7.24 26.99
N GLY A 21 -8.12 -7.06 25.99
CA GLY A 21 -7.76 -6.47 24.72
C GLY A 21 -8.65 -6.86 23.55
N ILE A 22 -8.27 -6.42 22.34
CA ILE A 22 -8.93 -6.81 21.09
C ILE A 22 -8.72 -8.31 20.89
N CYS A 23 -9.80 -9.04 20.67
CA CYS A 23 -9.76 -10.49 20.44
C CYS A 23 -10.29 -10.90 19.07
N ALA A 24 -11.02 -10.03 18.37
CA ALA A 24 -11.42 -10.28 16.98
C ALA A 24 -11.60 -8.99 16.17
N LEU A 25 -11.29 -9.08 14.88
CA LEU A 25 -11.65 -8.11 13.84
C LEU A 25 -12.24 -8.88 12.65
N LYS A 26 -13.48 -8.56 12.26
CA LYS A 26 -14.21 -9.26 11.20
C LYS A 26 -14.87 -8.26 10.27
N TRP A 27 -14.90 -8.58 8.98
CA TRP A 27 -15.73 -7.88 8.00
C TRP A 27 -17.19 -8.31 8.17
N ASN A 28 -18.12 -7.46 7.75
CA ASN A 28 -19.55 -7.72 7.83
C ASN A 28 -19.93 -9.04 7.17
N THR A 29 -20.20 -10.05 8.01
CA THR A 29 -20.86 -11.29 7.61
C THR A 29 -22.12 -11.45 8.44
N ASP A 30 -23.20 -11.96 7.85
CA ASP A 30 -24.44 -12.27 8.57
C ASP A 30 -24.18 -13.23 9.75
N GLU A 31 -23.18 -14.10 9.61
CA GLU A 31 -22.64 -14.95 10.67
C GLU A 31 -22.08 -14.18 11.87
N PHE A 32 -21.39 -13.05 11.65
CA PHE A 32 -20.89 -12.22 12.75
C PHE A 32 -22.05 -11.62 13.54
N VAL A 33 -23.03 -11.02 12.84
CA VAL A 33 -24.20 -10.42 13.49
C VAL A 33 -24.92 -11.46 14.34
N ASN A 34 -25.09 -12.69 13.84
CA ASN A 34 -25.74 -13.78 14.58
C ASN A 34 -24.90 -14.31 15.75
N SER A 35 -23.58 -14.45 15.57
CA SER A 35 -22.67 -14.98 16.60
C SER A 35 -22.41 -14.01 17.74
N TYR A 36 -22.51 -12.70 17.47
CA TYR A 36 -22.20 -11.63 18.42
C TYR A 36 -23.41 -10.78 18.79
N ALA A 37 -24.63 -11.15 18.37
CA ALA A 37 -25.90 -10.48 18.71
C ALA A 37 -26.11 -10.30 20.23
N LYS A 38 -25.49 -11.17 21.04
CA LYS A 38 -25.56 -11.15 22.51
C LYS A 38 -24.50 -10.25 23.16
N LEU A 39 -23.54 -9.71 22.41
CA LEU A 39 -22.51 -8.84 22.95
C LEU A 39 -23.01 -7.41 23.15
N GLN A 40 -22.46 -6.72 24.16
CA GLN A 40 -22.74 -5.31 24.38
C GLN A 40 -22.05 -4.46 23.29
N ARG A 41 -22.85 -3.72 22.51
CA ARG A 41 -22.33 -2.72 21.58
C ARG A 41 -21.88 -1.47 22.34
N VAL A 42 -20.68 -0.98 22.03
CA VAL A 42 -20.15 0.27 22.55
C VAL A 42 -19.76 1.20 21.39
N LYS A 43 -19.77 2.52 21.63
CA LYS A 43 -19.40 3.52 20.62
C LYS A 43 -17.96 3.33 20.15
N GLU A 44 -17.07 3.04 21.09
CA GLU A 44 -15.64 2.86 20.84
C GLU A 44 -15.11 1.75 21.74
N ILE A 45 -14.37 0.81 21.14
CA ILE A 45 -13.90 -0.39 21.86
C ILE A 45 -12.64 -0.11 22.67
N LEU A 46 -11.73 0.68 22.09
CA LEU A 46 -10.51 1.20 22.68
C LEU A 46 -10.28 2.62 22.16
N PRO A 47 -9.80 3.56 23.00
CA PRO A 47 -9.57 4.94 22.61
C PRO A 47 -8.68 5.07 21.37
N GLY A 48 -9.12 5.86 20.39
CA GLY A 48 -8.35 6.17 19.19
C GLY A 48 -8.37 5.10 18.11
N LEU A 49 -8.91 3.90 18.36
CA LEU A 49 -8.89 2.81 17.36
C LEU A 49 -9.58 3.20 16.06
N GLY A 50 -10.69 3.94 16.14
CA GLY A 50 -11.40 4.43 14.96
C GLY A 50 -10.57 5.37 14.11
N LEU A 51 -9.77 6.24 14.75
CA LEU A 51 -8.85 7.15 14.07
C LEU A 51 -7.71 6.39 13.40
N SER A 52 -7.07 5.45 14.11
CA SER A 52 -6.01 4.62 13.51
C SER A 52 -6.51 3.77 12.34
N LEU A 53 -7.69 3.17 12.44
CA LEU A 53 -8.29 2.45 11.30
C LEU A 53 -8.55 3.39 10.12
N SER A 54 -9.07 4.60 10.38
CA SER A 54 -9.34 5.58 9.33
C SER A 54 -8.05 6.07 8.66
N SER A 55 -7.01 6.32 9.45
CA SER A 55 -5.67 6.68 8.99
C SER A 55 -5.05 5.58 8.13
N TYR A 56 -5.09 4.33 8.58
CA TYR A 56 -4.60 3.17 7.84
C TYR A 56 -5.29 3.02 6.48
N PHE A 57 -6.62 3.08 6.45
CA PHE A 57 -7.38 3.01 5.18
C PHE A 57 -7.20 4.24 4.29
N GLY A 58 -6.69 5.36 4.84
CA GLY A 58 -6.22 6.52 4.10
C GLY A 58 -4.83 6.34 3.47
N GLY A 59 -4.17 5.20 3.69
CA GLY A 59 -2.83 4.91 3.16
C GLY A 59 -1.69 5.31 4.08
N HIS A 60 -1.97 5.66 5.34
CA HIS A 60 -0.93 6.01 6.31
C HIS A 60 -0.40 4.78 7.04
N LYS A 61 0.89 4.83 7.41
CA LYS A 61 1.49 3.83 8.29
C LYS A 61 0.87 3.95 9.69
N GLU A 62 0.40 2.83 10.22
CA GLU A 62 -0.17 2.71 11.56
C GLU A 62 0.42 1.48 12.26
N ASP A 63 0.90 1.66 13.50
CA ASP A 63 1.55 0.60 14.27
C ASP A 63 0.56 -0.25 15.09
N PHE A 64 -0.71 0.19 15.18
CA PHE A 64 -1.80 -0.47 15.92
C PHE A 64 -1.36 -1.01 17.31
N ASN A 65 -0.75 -0.13 18.12
CA ASN A 65 -0.27 -0.43 19.47
C ASN A 65 -1.42 -0.52 20.49
N TYR A 66 -2.28 -1.53 20.31
CA TYR A 66 -3.41 -1.84 21.18
C TYR A 66 -3.18 -3.17 21.93
N PRO A 67 -3.71 -3.32 23.16
CA PRO A 67 -3.74 -4.61 23.85
C PRO A 67 -4.50 -5.65 23.02
N LEU A 68 -3.90 -6.84 22.87
CA LEU A 68 -4.48 -7.96 22.12
C LEU A 68 -4.71 -9.14 23.06
N ASP A 69 -5.90 -9.73 23.00
CA ASP A 69 -6.22 -10.96 23.70
C ASP A 69 -6.26 -12.13 22.71
N LEU A 70 -5.14 -12.85 22.65
CA LEU A 70 -4.97 -14.06 21.84
C LEU A 70 -5.07 -15.35 22.68
N SER A 71 -5.57 -15.28 23.91
CA SER A 71 -5.57 -16.39 24.87
C SER A 71 -6.31 -17.63 24.38
N SER A 72 -7.31 -17.46 23.51
CA SER A 72 -8.09 -18.54 22.89
C SER A 72 -7.31 -19.36 21.85
N LEU A 73 -6.16 -18.87 21.38
CA LEU A 73 -5.34 -19.54 20.37
C LEU A 73 -4.30 -20.45 21.01
N SER A 74 -3.86 -21.48 20.27
CA SER A 74 -2.75 -22.34 20.73
C SER A 74 -1.45 -21.54 20.93
N VAL A 75 -0.56 -22.02 21.80
CA VAL A 75 0.76 -21.41 22.04
C VAL A 75 1.53 -21.22 20.72
N PHE A 76 1.50 -22.22 19.83
CA PHE A 76 2.16 -22.15 18.53
C PHE A 76 1.54 -21.04 17.66
N THR A 77 0.21 -20.99 17.56
CA THR A 77 -0.48 -19.96 16.78
C THR A 77 -0.17 -18.56 17.31
N ARG A 78 -0.17 -18.35 18.63
CA ARG A 78 0.20 -17.06 19.22
C ARG A 78 1.60 -16.63 18.81
N LYS A 79 2.59 -17.52 18.93
CA LYS A 79 3.99 -17.23 18.53
C LYS A 79 4.09 -16.85 17.05
N VAL A 80 3.44 -17.60 16.16
CA VAL A 80 3.43 -17.29 14.73
C VAL A 80 2.79 -15.92 14.46
N LEU A 81 1.64 -15.62 15.06
CA LEU A 81 0.96 -14.34 14.86
C LEU A 81 1.74 -13.15 15.45
N CYS A 82 2.43 -13.33 16.58
CA CYS A 82 3.35 -12.32 17.11
C CYS A 82 4.48 -12.04 16.10
N LYS A 83 5.06 -13.09 15.49
CA LYS A 83 6.09 -12.89 14.46
C LYS A 83 5.54 -12.17 13.22
N VAL A 84 4.32 -12.48 12.81
CA VAL A 84 3.65 -11.78 11.69
C VAL A 84 3.38 -10.31 12.02
N LYS A 85 3.06 -9.98 13.27
CA LYS A 85 2.87 -8.58 13.72
C LYS A 85 4.14 -7.72 13.55
N GLU A 86 5.32 -8.33 13.56
CA GLU A 86 6.60 -7.63 13.37
C GLU A 86 6.88 -7.22 11.92
N ILE A 87 6.14 -7.75 10.93
CA ILE A 87 6.37 -7.41 9.52
C ILE A 87 6.01 -5.93 9.30
N PRO A 88 6.94 -5.07 8.85
CA PRO A 88 6.68 -3.64 8.69
C PRO A 88 5.58 -3.32 7.67
N TYR A 89 4.97 -2.14 7.81
CA TYR A 89 4.02 -1.61 6.83
C TYR A 89 4.67 -1.48 5.44
N GLY A 90 4.00 -1.96 4.40
CA GLY A 90 4.50 -1.92 3.02
C GLY A 90 5.50 -3.03 2.66
N GLU A 91 5.99 -3.76 3.66
CA GLU A 91 6.88 -4.91 3.49
C GLU A 91 6.12 -6.23 3.45
N THR A 92 6.78 -7.27 2.93
CA THR A 92 6.23 -8.62 2.86
C THR A 92 7.25 -9.62 3.34
N SER A 93 6.78 -10.71 3.94
CA SER A 93 7.60 -11.88 4.27
C SER A 93 7.00 -13.14 3.64
N THR A 94 7.80 -14.17 3.45
CA THR A 94 7.33 -15.47 2.93
C THR A 94 6.95 -16.42 4.06
N TYR A 95 6.05 -17.38 3.78
CA TYR A 95 5.77 -18.46 4.74
C TYR A 95 7.04 -19.20 5.17
N ARG A 96 8.03 -19.32 4.28
CA ARG A 96 9.32 -19.95 4.57
C ARG A 96 10.16 -19.12 5.53
N GLU A 97 10.23 -17.81 5.35
CA GLU A 97 10.95 -16.92 6.27
C GLU A 97 10.37 -16.99 7.68
N ILE A 98 9.04 -16.94 7.80
CA ILE A 98 8.37 -17.09 9.10
C ILE A 98 8.65 -18.47 9.70
N ALA A 99 8.65 -19.55 8.90
CA ALA A 99 8.96 -20.89 9.38
C ALA A 99 10.45 -21.05 9.80
N THR A 100 11.35 -20.38 9.08
CA THR A 100 12.80 -20.36 9.33
C THR A 100 13.11 -19.67 10.65
N PHE A 101 12.37 -18.63 11.02
CA PHE A 101 12.50 -17.98 12.33
C PHE A 101 12.26 -18.94 13.50
N PHE A 102 11.44 -19.98 13.31
CA PHE A 102 11.21 -21.03 14.30
C PHE A 102 12.12 -22.25 14.12
N GLU A 103 13.23 -22.10 13.38
CA GLU A 103 14.20 -23.16 13.06
C GLU A 103 13.56 -24.38 12.37
N LYS A 104 12.45 -24.15 11.67
CA LYS A 104 11.67 -25.21 10.99
C LYS A 104 11.27 -24.75 9.58
N PRO A 105 12.23 -24.56 8.66
CA PRO A 105 11.97 -24.04 7.32
C PRO A 105 10.93 -24.85 6.52
N ASP A 106 10.78 -26.15 6.81
CA ASP A 106 9.82 -27.04 6.14
C ASP A 106 8.40 -26.97 6.73
N ALA A 107 8.20 -26.24 7.84
CA ALA A 107 6.90 -26.12 8.51
C ALA A 107 5.96 -25.06 7.90
N GLN A 108 6.16 -24.70 6.62
CA GLN A 108 5.41 -23.65 5.92
C GLN A 108 3.89 -23.86 5.99
N ARG A 109 3.42 -25.11 5.83
CA ARG A 109 1.99 -25.44 5.91
C ARG A 109 1.42 -25.22 7.31
N ALA A 110 2.16 -25.58 8.36
CA ALA A 110 1.74 -25.37 9.73
C ALA A 110 1.68 -23.87 10.07
N VAL A 111 2.68 -23.11 9.61
CA VAL A 111 2.69 -21.64 9.71
C VAL A 111 1.49 -21.04 8.96
N GLY A 112 1.23 -21.46 7.72
CA GLY A 112 0.07 -21.02 6.94
C GLY A 112 -1.26 -21.27 7.65
N ASN A 113 -1.43 -22.46 8.24
CA ASN A 113 -2.61 -22.81 9.03
C ASN A 113 -2.75 -21.94 10.30
N ALA A 114 -1.64 -21.63 10.97
CA ALA A 114 -1.64 -20.72 12.12
C ALA A 114 -2.03 -19.28 11.71
N ILE A 115 -1.47 -18.78 10.61
CA ILE A 115 -1.77 -17.45 10.07
C ILE A 115 -3.24 -17.36 9.62
N GLY A 116 -3.78 -18.42 9.01
CA GLY A 116 -5.19 -18.49 8.60
C GLY A 116 -6.17 -18.43 9.78
N ARG A 117 -5.72 -18.74 11.00
CA ARG A 117 -6.49 -18.61 12.24
C ARG A 117 -6.39 -17.22 12.88
N ASN A 118 -5.76 -16.24 12.22
CA ASN A 118 -5.68 -14.88 12.72
C ASN A 118 -7.08 -14.31 12.99
N PRO A 119 -7.43 -14.04 14.26
CA PRO A 119 -8.74 -13.48 14.57
C PRO A 119 -8.78 -11.96 14.39
N ILE A 120 -7.63 -11.28 14.27
CA ILE A 120 -7.50 -9.83 14.26
C ILE A 120 -6.67 -9.36 13.03
N PRO A 121 -7.16 -9.60 11.80
CA PRO A 121 -6.53 -9.11 10.57
C PRO A 121 -6.38 -7.58 10.56
N ILE A 122 -5.54 -7.05 9.67
CA ILE A 122 -5.07 -5.64 9.64
C ILE A 122 -4.12 -5.32 10.80
N ILE A 123 -4.57 -5.49 12.05
CA ILE A 123 -3.75 -5.24 13.25
C ILE A 123 -2.63 -6.28 13.36
N ILE A 124 -2.96 -7.57 13.16
CA ILE A 124 -1.99 -8.61 12.85
C ILE A 124 -2.01 -8.76 11.33
N PRO A 125 -0.96 -8.32 10.61
CA PRO A 125 -1.00 -8.10 9.17
C PRO A 125 -0.75 -9.38 8.39
N CYS A 126 -1.64 -10.37 8.53
CA CYS A 126 -1.51 -11.66 7.84
C CYS A 126 -1.55 -11.54 6.30
N HIS A 127 -2.04 -10.42 5.75
CA HIS A 127 -1.97 -10.11 4.31
C HIS A 127 -0.54 -9.85 3.82
N ARG A 128 0.40 -9.48 4.70
CA ARG A 128 1.82 -9.27 4.38
C ARG A 128 2.63 -10.56 4.20
N VAL A 129 2.07 -11.71 4.58
CA VAL A 129 2.73 -13.01 4.38
C VAL A 129 2.33 -13.60 3.03
N VAL A 130 3.28 -13.79 2.13
CA VAL A 130 3.06 -14.23 0.75
C VAL A 130 3.73 -15.59 0.48
N ALA A 131 3.34 -16.24 -0.62
CA ALA A 131 4.02 -17.44 -1.08
C ALA A 131 5.26 -17.05 -1.89
N GLU A 132 6.26 -17.93 -1.96
CA GLU A 132 7.41 -17.71 -2.86
C GLU A 132 6.97 -17.61 -4.34
N SER A 133 5.88 -18.31 -4.70
CA SER A 133 5.33 -18.34 -6.04
C SER A 133 4.24 -17.29 -6.32
N GLY A 134 3.99 -16.34 -5.40
CA GLY A 134 2.97 -15.30 -5.56
C GLY A 134 2.22 -14.97 -4.28
N ILE A 135 0.93 -14.63 -4.38
CA ILE A 135 0.19 -14.03 -3.25
C ILE A 135 -0.13 -15.05 -2.14
N GLY A 136 -0.39 -16.31 -2.50
CA GLY A 136 -0.92 -17.32 -1.56
C GLY A 136 -2.36 -17.05 -1.12
N GLY A 137 -2.85 -17.83 -0.14
CA GLY A 137 -4.22 -17.72 0.37
C GLY A 137 -4.46 -16.54 1.32
N TYR A 138 -5.74 -16.18 1.50
CA TYR A 138 -6.18 -15.22 2.51
C TYR A 138 -7.59 -15.56 3.01
N GLY A 139 -7.79 -15.55 4.33
CA GLY A 139 -9.08 -15.90 4.94
C GLY A 139 -10.26 -15.04 4.47
N GLN A 140 -9.98 -13.82 4.00
CA GLN A 140 -11.00 -12.88 3.49
C GLN A 140 -11.00 -12.76 1.97
N GLY A 141 -10.39 -13.72 1.27
CA GLY A 141 -10.27 -13.73 -0.18
C GLY A 141 -9.03 -13.00 -0.71
N VAL A 142 -8.50 -13.50 -1.82
CA VAL A 142 -7.27 -13.00 -2.45
C VAL A 142 -7.41 -11.54 -2.90
N GLY A 143 -8.60 -11.12 -3.36
CA GLY A 143 -8.86 -9.73 -3.74
C GLY A 143 -8.64 -8.75 -2.58
N THR A 144 -9.11 -9.07 -1.38
CA THR A 144 -8.89 -8.27 -0.17
C THR A 144 -7.40 -8.17 0.18
N LYS A 145 -6.67 -9.28 0.09
CA LYS A 145 -5.22 -9.31 0.36
C LYS A 145 -4.46 -8.43 -0.61
N LEU A 146 -4.76 -8.53 -1.90
CA LEU A 146 -4.18 -7.69 -2.94
C LEU A 146 -4.48 -6.21 -2.69
N TRP A 147 -5.72 -5.88 -2.37
CA TRP A 147 -6.11 -4.51 -2.09
C TRP A 147 -5.35 -3.93 -0.89
N LEU A 148 -5.18 -4.69 0.20
CA LEU A 148 -4.39 -4.27 1.36
C LEU A 148 -2.89 -4.13 1.04
N LEU A 149 -2.32 -5.08 0.28
CA LEU A 149 -0.92 -4.99 -0.16
C LEU A 149 -0.69 -3.76 -1.05
N LEU A 150 -1.62 -3.47 -1.96
CA LEU A 150 -1.59 -2.28 -2.80
C LEU A 150 -1.75 -1.03 -1.94
N LEU A 151 -2.75 -0.97 -1.05
CA LEU A 151 -2.91 0.14 -0.10
C LEU A 151 -1.60 0.46 0.61
N GLU A 152 -0.88 -0.54 1.10
CA GLU A 152 0.37 -0.31 1.83
C GLU A 152 1.58 0.02 0.94
N ARG A 153 1.60 -0.47 -0.31
CA ARG A 153 2.72 -0.24 -1.24
C ARG A 153 2.55 1.01 -2.11
N THR A 154 1.33 1.33 -2.50
CA THR A 154 0.97 2.52 -3.29
C THR A 154 0.41 3.64 -2.42
N GLY A 155 0.17 3.38 -1.13
CA GLY A 155 -0.41 4.34 -0.19
C GLY A 155 0.33 5.66 -0.14
N VAL A 156 1.67 5.63 -0.17
CA VAL A 156 2.49 6.85 -0.21
C VAL A 156 2.24 7.69 -1.47
N PHE A 157 2.10 7.05 -2.64
CA PHE A 157 1.85 7.78 -3.88
C PHE A 157 0.42 8.34 -3.93
N TYR A 158 -0.58 7.57 -3.50
CA TYR A 158 -1.94 8.09 -3.37
C TYR A 158 -2.07 9.17 -2.28
N GLN A 159 -1.30 9.06 -1.20
CA GLN A 159 -1.19 10.09 -0.18
C GLN A 159 -0.55 11.35 -0.77
N LEU A 160 0.51 11.23 -1.55
CA LEU A 160 1.11 12.37 -2.24
C LEU A 160 0.07 13.07 -3.14
N ILE A 161 -0.69 12.31 -3.93
CA ILE A 161 -1.78 12.87 -4.76
C ILE A 161 -2.83 13.58 -3.90
N SER A 162 -3.25 12.98 -2.79
CA SER A 162 -4.28 13.58 -1.92
C SER A 162 -3.78 14.84 -1.20
N VAL A 163 -2.50 14.85 -0.79
CA VAL A 163 -1.83 16.03 -0.23
C VAL A 163 -1.80 17.15 -1.27
N ILE A 164 -1.36 16.90 -2.50
CA ILE A 164 -1.35 17.92 -3.57
C ILE A 164 -2.74 18.50 -3.81
N LYS A 165 -3.74 17.63 -3.95
CA LYS A 165 -5.13 18.05 -4.16
C LYS A 165 -5.64 18.93 -3.02
N ARG A 166 -5.41 18.52 -1.78
CA ARG A 166 -5.81 19.29 -0.59
C ARG A 166 -5.05 20.62 -0.50
N THR A 167 -3.73 20.61 -0.74
CA THR A 167 -2.90 21.82 -0.77
C THR A 167 -3.44 22.82 -1.79
N ARG A 168 -3.77 22.40 -3.01
CA ARG A 168 -4.39 23.29 -4.01
C ARG A 168 -5.76 23.81 -3.58
N GLN A 169 -6.54 22.99 -2.87
CA GLN A 169 -7.84 23.42 -2.37
C GLN A 169 -7.73 24.44 -1.23
N GLU A 170 -6.77 24.27 -0.32
CA GLU A 170 -6.69 25.04 0.93
C GLU A 170 -5.69 26.21 0.87
N CYS A 171 -4.57 26.08 0.15
CA CYS A 171 -3.54 27.12 0.03
C CYS A 171 -3.90 28.15 -1.06
N PRO A 172 -3.93 29.47 -0.73
CA PRO A 172 -4.25 30.51 -1.71
C PRO A 172 -3.28 30.58 -2.90
N TRP A 173 -1.99 30.34 -2.66
CA TRP A 173 -0.97 30.41 -3.72
C TRP A 173 -1.12 29.25 -4.69
N ASP A 174 -1.24 28.02 -4.19
CA ASP A 174 -1.39 26.83 -5.04
C ASP A 174 -2.69 26.85 -5.85
N ARG A 175 -3.79 27.32 -5.22
CA ARG A 175 -5.12 27.37 -5.84
C ARG A 175 -5.15 28.17 -7.14
N ILE A 176 -4.42 29.29 -7.20
CA ILE A 176 -4.43 30.19 -8.36
C ILE A 176 -3.48 29.77 -9.48
N GLN A 177 -2.65 28.74 -9.25
CA GLN A 177 -1.68 28.30 -10.26
C GLN A 177 -2.36 27.67 -11.47
N THR A 178 -1.78 27.96 -12.64
CA THR A 178 -2.16 27.45 -13.95
C THR A 178 -0.94 26.76 -14.59
N HIS A 179 -1.14 26.01 -15.68
CA HIS A 179 0.00 25.46 -16.42
C HIS A 179 1.04 26.52 -16.81
N LYS A 180 0.59 27.72 -17.20
CA LYS A 180 1.50 28.80 -17.63
C LYS A 180 2.27 29.42 -16.46
N SER A 181 1.63 29.60 -15.31
CA SER A 181 2.28 30.23 -14.15
C SER A 181 3.33 29.32 -13.51
N LEU A 182 3.23 28.00 -13.70
CA LEU A 182 4.19 27.03 -13.18
C LEU A 182 5.43 26.80 -14.07
N ILE A 183 5.43 27.27 -15.33
CA ILE A 183 6.57 27.07 -16.25
C ILE A 183 7.92 27.53 -15.68
N PRO A 184 8.05 28.70 -15.01
CA PRO A 184 9.32 29.11 -14.43
C PRO A 184 9.85 28.12 -13.40
N TYR A 185 8.99 27.66 -12.49
CA TYR A 185 9.35 26.68 -11.45
C TYR A 185 9.73 25.34 -12.08
N LEU A 186 8.97 24.83 -13.05
CA LEU A 186 9.35 23.60 -13.77
C LEU A 186 10.75 23.68 -14.40
N ARG A 187 11.15 24.85 -14.90
CA ARG A 187 12.52 25.04 -15.44
C ARG A 187 13.55 25.04 -14.33
N GLU A 188 13.27 25.74 -13.23
CA GLU A 188 14.13 25.79 -12.04
C GLU A 188 14.39 24.37 -11.50
N GLU A 189 13.34 23.59 -11.22
CA GLU A 189 13.48 22.21 -10.72
C GLU A 189 14.26 21.30 -11.68
N CYS A 190 14.11 21.50 -13.00
CA CYS A 190 14.90 20.75 -13.98
C CYS A 190 16.39 21.08 -13.87
N GLU A 191 16.74 22.35 -13.73
CA GLU A 191 18.14 22.79 -13.56
C GLU A 191 18.70 22.33 -12.21
N GLU A 192 17.92 22.37 -11.14
CA GLU A 192 18.34 21.88 -9.82
C GLU A 192 18.60 20.37 -9.83
N VAL A 193 17.75 19.58 -10.49
CA VAL A 193 18.02 18.15 -10.72
C VAL A 193 19.32 17.94 -11.50
N ILE A 194 19.56 18.71 -12.56
CA ILE A 194 20.82 18.64 -13.34
C ILE A 194 22.02 18.94 -12.44
N ASN A 195 21.97 20.03 -11.68
CA ASN A 195 23.01 20.44 -10.75
C ASN A 195 23.27 19.39 -9.67
N ALA A 196 22.24 18.74 -9.14
CA ALA A 196 22.37 17.66 -8.16
C ALA A 196 23.02 16.41 -8.75
N ILE A 197 22.72 16.05 -10.00
CA ILE A 197 23.38 14.96 -10.72
C ILE A 197 24.88 15.25 -10.88
N GLU A 198 25.22 16.47 -11.29
CA GLU A 198 26.62 16.88 -11.53
C GLU A 198 27.43 16.99 -10.23
N SER A 199 26.82 17.54 -9.18
CA SER A 199 27.45 17.76 -7.87
C SER A 199 27.42 16.54 -6.94
N LYS A 200 26.64 15.49 -7.28
CA LYS A 200 26.42 14.26 -6.49
C LYS A 200 25.89 14.50 -5.07
N LYS A 201 25.11 15.55 -4.87
CA LYS A 201 24.46 15.86 -3.59
C LYS A 201 22.97 16.05 -3.81
N GLU A 202 22.18 15.72 -2.79
CA GLU A 202 20.76 16.09 -2.65
C GLU A 202 19.79 15.66 -3.77
N LEU A 203 20.22 14.83 -4.74
CA LEU A 203 19.39 14.34 -5.86
C LEU A 203 18.00 13.80 -5.48
N LYS A 204 17.85 13.20 -4.29
CA LYS A 204 16.56 12.70 -3.83
C LYS A 204 15.53 13.82 -3.62
N GLU A 205 15.97 14.96 -3.10
CA GLU A 205 15.14 16.13 -2.84
C GLU A 205 14.70 16.76 -4.15
N GLU A 206 15.66 17.07 -5.03
CA GLU A 206 15.39 17.67 -6.34
C GLU A 206 14.48 16.81 -7.25
N LEU A 207 14.65 15.47 -7.22
CA LEU A 207 13.74 14.58 -7.93
C LEU A 207 12.31 14.63 -7.37
N GLY A 208 12.17 14.92 -6.08
CA GLY A 208 10.89 15.15 -5.41
C GLY A 208 10.22 16.44 -5.89
N ASP A 209 10.99 17.52 -6.01
CA ASP A 209 10.46 18.82 -6.43
C ASP A 209 10.11 18.85 -7.92
N LEU A 210 10.91 18.19 -8.77
CA LEU A 210 10.52 17.95 -10.16
C LEU A 210 9.24 17.09 -10.27
N LEU A 211 9.07 16.08 -9.40
CA LEU A 211 7.84 15.28 -9.35
C LEU A 211 6.64 16.12 -8.89
N LEU A 212 6.82 17.06 -7.96
CA LEU A 212 5.81 18.02 -7.54
C LEU A 212 5.27 18.81 -8.75
N GLN A 213 6.13 19.27 -9.64
CA GLN A 213 5.70 20.00 -10.85
C GLN A 213 4.83 19.12 -11.78
N ILE A 214 5.22 17.86 -11.98
CA ILE A 214 4.42 16.91 -12.78
C ILE A 214 3.04 16.69 -12.16
N LEU A 215 2.97 16.52 -10.83
CA LEU A 215 1.71 16.35 -10.10
C LEU A 215 0.84 17.59 -10.14
N MET A 216 1.42 18.79 -9.97
CA MET A 216 0.69 20.05 -10.04
C MET A 216 0.09 20.27 -11.41
N HIS A 217 0.84 20.04 -12.49
CA HIS A 217 0.28 20.08 -13.84
C HIS A 217 -0.82 19.04 -14.06
N SER A 218 -0.66 17.83 -13.51
CA SER A 218 -1.67 16.78 -13.63
C SER A 218 -2.96 17.11 -12.88
N GLU A 219 -2.90 17.81 -11.75
CA GLU A 219 -4.09 18.24 -10.98
C GLU A 219 -4.73 19.53 -11.55
N ILE A 220 -3.98 20.35 -12.29
CA ILE A 220 -4.53 21.51 -13.02
C ILE A 220 -5.27 21.07 -14.30
N ALA A 221 -4.89 19.96 -14.90
CA ALA A 221 -5.44 19.51 -16.17
C ALA A 221 -6.94 19.19 -16.09
N GLU A 222 -7.71 19.63 -17.09
CA GLU A 222 -9.16 19.39 -17.15
C GLU A 222 -9.53 18.01 -17.70
N ASN A 223 -8.68 17.45 -18.57
CA ASN A 223 -9.00 16.26 -19.38
C ASN A 223 -8.20 15.00 -19.01
N PHE A 224 -7.29 15.11 -18.04
CA PHE A 224 -6.49 13.99 -17.58
C PHE A 224 -6.02 14.23 -16.14
N ASN A 225 -5.51 13.18 -15.50
CA ASN A 225 -4.88 13.23 -14.20
C ASN A 225 -3.54 12.46 -14.22
N ILE A 226 -2.86 12.38 -13.07
CA ILE A 226 -1.55 11.75 -12.97
C ILE A 226 -1.56 10.26 -13.35
N LEU A 227 -2.66 9.54 -13.12
CA LEU A 227 -2.77 8.13 -13.49
C LEU A 227 -2.76 7.97 -15.01
N ASP A 228 -3.42 8.87 -15.75
CA ASP A 228 -3.40 8.88 -17.21
C ASP A 228 -1.97 9.17 -17.74
N VAL A 229 -1.24 10.08 -17.09
CA VAL A 229 0.18 10.35 -17.40
C VAL A 229 1.04 9.10 -17.19
N CYS A 230 0.83 8.40 -16.07
CA CYS A 230 1.52 7.13 -15.79
C CYS A 230 1.17 6.06 -16.82
N GLU A 231 -0.10 5.92 -17.22
CA GLU A 231 -0.55 4.93 -18.21
C GLU A 231 0.09 5.19 -19.59
N ILE A 232 0.10 6.45 -20.03
CA ILE A 232 0.78 6.85 -21.27
C ILE A 232 2.27 6.50 -21.20
N LEU A 233 2.94 6.79 -20.08
CA LEU A 233 4.35 6.48 -19.91
C LEU A 233 4.61 4.96 -19.92
N ILE A 234 3.80 4.18 -19.23
CA ILE A 234 3.88 2.71 -19.21
C ILE A 234 3.77 2.16 -20.64
N ASN A 235 2.76 2.59 -21.39
CA ASN A 235 2.53 2.15 -22.76
C ASN A 235 3.69 2.57 -23.67
N LYS A 236 4.15 3.82 -23.56
CA LYS A 236 5.30 4.34 -24.31
C LYS A 236 6.57 3.54 -24.04
N LEU A 237 6.84 3.20 -22.77
CA LEU A 237 8.01 2.39 -22.40
C LEU A 237 7.90 0.96 -22.93
N LYS A 238 6.75 0.31 -22.81
CA LYS A 238 6.52 -1.04 -23.36
C LYS A 238 6.72 -1.07 -24.87
N THR A 239 6.13 -0.12 -25.59
CA THR A 239 6.23 -0.02 -27.05
C THR A 239 7.67 0.25 -27.51
N ARG A 240 8.43 1.08 -26.79
CA ARG A 240 9.83 1.39 -27.13
C ARG A 240 10.82 0.29 -26.74
N HIS A 241 10.42 -0.66 -25.89
CA HIS A 241 11.28 -1.77 -25.47
C HIS A 241 10.69 -3.13 -25.86
N PRO A 242 10.44 -3.39 -27.16
CA PRO A 242 9.93 -4.68 -27.60
C PRO A 242 10.94 -5.82 -27.41
N HIS A 243 12.21 -5.49 -27.12
CA HIS A 243 13.25 -6.45 -26.75
C HIS A 243 13.21 -6.84 -25.25
N ILE A 244 12.46 -6.10 -24.42
CA ILE A 244 12.21 -6.44 -23.02
C ILE A 244 10.79 -7.02 -22.86
N PHE A 245 9.80 -6.39 -23.48
CA PHE A 245 8.37 -6.70 -23.28
C PHE A 245 7.70 -7.41 -24.47
N GLY A 246 8.45 -7.68 -25.53
CA GLY A 246 7.95 -8.32 -26.75
C GLY A 246 8.86 -9.46 -27.22
N THR A 247 8.94 -9.67 -28.52
CA THR A 247 9.67 -10.80 -29.14
C THR A 247 10.98 -10.39 -29.82
N ARG A 248 11.33 -9.11 -29.84
CA ARG A 248 12.58 -8.64 -30.47
C ARG A 248 13.77 -8.97 -29.57
N THR A 249 14.97 -8.92 -30.13
CA THR A 249 16.21 -9.11 -29.38
C THR A 249 17.13 -7.91 -29.61
N ALA A 250 17.79 -7.43 -28.57
CA ALA A 250 18.81 -6.39 -28.62
C ALA A 250 19.91 -6.78 -27.64
N ASN A 251 21.17 -6.79 -28.10
CA ASN A 251 22.31 -7.22 -27.28
C ASN A 251 23.25 -6.05 -26.95
N THR A 252 23.17 -4.97 -27.73
CA THR A 252 24.00 -3.76 -27.57
C THR A 252 23.13 -2.51 -27.41
N PRO A 253 23.65 -1.43 -26.79
CA PRO A 253 22.97 -0.13 -26.77
C PRO A 253 22.63 0.40 -28.17
N GLU A 254 23.46 0.11 -29.17
CA GLU A 254 23.25 0.45 -30.57
C GLU A 254 22.02 -0.26 -31.14
N ASP A 255 21.87 -1.57 -30.88
CA ASP A 255 20.66 -2.34 -31.26
C ASP A 255 19.40 -1.71 -30.68
N VAL A 256 19.45 -1.31 -29.40
CA VAL A 256 18.33 -0.66 -28.71
C VAL A 256 18.00 0.68 -29.37
N ARG A 257 19.01 1.50 -29.69
CA ARG A 257 18.80 2.79 -30.38
C ARG A 257 18.16 2.60 -31.75
N MET A 258 18.59 1.62 -32.54
CA MET A 258 17.97 1.33 -33.84
C MET A 258 16.48 0.96 -33.69
N ILE A 259 16.17 0.07 -32.75
CA ILE A 259 14.79 -0.33 -32.45
C ILE A 259 13.95 0.89 -32.03
N TRP A 260 14.50 1.78 -31.20
CA TRP A 260 13.80 3.00 -30.77
C TRP A 260 13.47 3.92 -31.94
N GLU A 261 14.42 4.14 -32.85
CA GLU A 261 14.19 5.00 -34.03
C GLU A 261 13.19 4.36 -35.00
N GLU A 262 13.20 3.04 -35.19
CA GLU A 262 12.16 2.33 -35.94
C GLU A 262 10.77 2.50 -35.32
N VAL A 263 10.66 2.29 -34.00
CA VAL A 263 9.38 2.42 -33.27
C VAL A 263 8.85 3.85 -33.31
N LYS A 264 9.73 4.86 -33.22
CA LYS A 264 9.33 6.27 -33.33
C LYS A 264 8.83 6.65 -34.72
N ARG A 265 9.29 6.00 -35.79
CA ARG A 265 8.84 6.28 -37.17
C ARG A 265 7.47 5.66 -37.49
N ASN A 266 7.10 4.61 -36.78
CA ASN A 266 5.88 3.83 -37.02
C ASN A 266 4.70 4.21 -36.09
N ASN A 267 4.90 5.16 -35.17
CA ASN A 267 3.90 5.72 -34.24
C ASN A 267 3.76 7.22 -34.47
#